data_AF-A0A6G3T7E4-F1
#
_entry.id   AF-A0A6G3T7E4-F1
#
_cell.length_a   1.000
_cell.length_b   1.000
_cell.length_c   1.000
_cell.angle_alpha   90.00
_cell.angle_beta   90.00
_cell.angle_gamma   90.00
#
_symmetry.space_group_name_H-M   'P 1'
#
loop_
_entity.id
_entity.type
_entity.pdbx_description
1 polymer ?
#
loop_
_entity_poly.entity_id
_entity_poly.type
_entity_poly.pdbx_seq_one_letter_code
_entity_poly.pdbx_strand_id
1 'polypeptide(L)'
;MTNGQDRTIAEITQEARARCLRLGAGVVEAVESLCAELEKNPTLGRPARSAVGGMKLYTTRIEGTGTRPALTVTYVYDAPPPEPGLIRVALVSPVHFAGGDTGF
;
A
#
# COMPACT_ATOMS: atom_id res chain seq x y z
N MET A 1 10.37 6.87 -31.94
CA MET A 1 11.08 6.15 -30.87
C MET A 1 10.32 6.41 -29.58
N THR A 2 9.36 5.55 -29.26
CA THR A 2 8.52 5.71 -28.07
C THR A 2 9.38 5.32 -26.88
N ASN A 3 9.73 6.31 -26.05
CA ASN A 3 10.41 6.12 -24.78
C ASN A 3 9.63 5.07 -23.99
N GLY A 4 10.15 3.84 -23.94
CA GLY A 4 9.70 2.82 -23.01
C GLY A 4 10.05 3.34 -21.64
N GLN A 5 9.14 4.11 -21.03
CA GLN A 5 9.29 4.44 -19.63
C GLN A 5 9.17 3.10 -18.91
N ASP A 6 10.28 2.63 -18.35
CA ASP A 6 10.34 1.70 -17.23
C ASP A 6 9.58 2.33 -16.05
N ARG A 7 8.27 2.48 -16.22
CA ARG A 7 7.39 3.14 -15.28
C ARG A 7 6.91 2.06 -14.35
N THR A 8 7.40 2.12 -13.12
CA THR A 8 6.90 1.31 -12.03
C THR A 8 5.37 1.35 -12.01
N ILE A 9 4.73 0.19 -12.09
CA ILE A 9 3.25 0.09 -12.10
C ILE A 9 2.81 -0.32 -10.70
N ALA A 10 1.91 0.45 -10.11
CA ALA A 10 1.30 0.10 -8.83
C ALA A 10 -0.10 -0.51 -9.04
N GLU A 11 -0.23 -1.79 -8.71
CA GLU A 11 -1.48 -2.54 -8.83
C GLU A 11 -2.08 -2.86 -7.46
N ILE A 12 -3.39 -2.62 -7.33
CA ILE A 12 -4.17 -3.04 -6.17
C ILE A 12 -4.73 -4.43 -6.46
N THR A 13 -4.36 -5.43 -5.67
CA THR A 13 -4.93 -6.79 -5.81
C THR A 13 -6.45 -6.76 -5.60
N GLN A 14 -7.16 -7.70 -6.23
CA GLN A 14 -8.62 -7.81 -6.07
C GLN A 14 -9.02 -7.98 -4.59
N GLU A 15 -8.23 -8.73 -3.83
CA GLU A 15 -8.43 -8.95 -2.39
C GLU A 15 -8.25 -7.65 -1.59
N ALA A 16 -7.19 -6.88 -1.87
CA ALA A 16 -6.98 -5.57 -1.26
C ALA A 16 -8.11 -4.60 -1.64
N ARG A 17 -8.56 -4.60 -2.89
CA ARG A 17 -9.69 -3.76 -3.34
C ARG A 17 -10.99 -4.11 -2.63
N ALA A 18 -11.31 -5.40 -2.53
CA ALA A 18 -12.47 -5.89 -1.78
C ALA A 18 -12.37 -5.55 -0.28
N ARG A 19 -11.16 -5.54 0.28
CA ARG A 19 -10.91 -5.09 1.65
C ARG A 19 -11.15 -3.58 1.80
N CYS A 20 -10.65 -2.75 0.89
CA CYS A 20 -10.91 -1.31 0.88
C CYS A 20 -12.41 -0.99 0.86
N LEU A 21 -13.17 -1.67 -0.01
CA LEU A 21 -14.62 -1.49 -0.10
C LEU A 21 -15.35 -1.83 1.21
N ARG A 22 -14.88 -2.84 1.95
CA ARG A 22 -15.44 -3.21 3.27
C ARG A 22 -15.09 -2.22 4.39
N LEU A 23 -14.00 -1.46 4.25
CA LEU A 23 -13.53 -0.53 5.27
C LEU A 23 -14.23 0.84 5.21
N GLY A 24 -14.88 1.16 4.09
CA GLY A 24 -15.73 2.34 3.95
C GLY A 24 -15.34 3.28 2.81
N ALA A 25 -16.14 4.33 2.65
CA ALA A 25 -15.95 5.36 1.63
C ALA A 25 -14.60 6.08 1.82
N GLY A 26 -13.94 6.45 0.71
CA GLY A 26 -12.65 7.17 0.72
C GLY A 26 -11.41 6.31 1.01
N VAL A 27 -11.56 5.03 1.39
CA VAL A 27 -10.43 4.11 1.57
C VAL A 27 -9.82 3.73 0.23
N VAL A 28 -10.65 3.47 -0.79
CA VAL A 28 -10.18 3.15 -2.15
C VAL A 28 -9.38 4.33 -2.73
N GLU A 29 -9.93 5.54 -2.67
CA GLU A 29 -9.28 6.76 -3.17
C GLU A 29 -7.95 7.05 -2.46
N ALA A 30 -7.88 6.77 -1.14
CA ALA A 30 -6.65 6.92 -0.37
C ALA A 30 -5.57 5.90 -0.80
N VAL A 31 -5.96 4.66 -1.08
CA VAL A 31 -5.03 3.62 -1.57
C VAL A 31 -4.62 3.88 -3.03
N GLU A 32 -5.50 4.39 -3.87
CA GLU A 32 -5.17 4.82 -5.24
C GLU A 32 -4.20 6.01 -5.25
N SER A 33 -4.41 6.99 -4.36
CA SER A 33 -3.47 8.10 -4.17
C SER A 33 -2.09 7.61 -3.70
N LEU A 34 -2.08 6.64 -2.78
CA LEU A 34 -0.84 6.00 -2.35
C LEU A 34 -0.15 5.26 -3.51
N CYS A 35 -0.90 4.58 -4.38
CA CYS A 35 -0.33 3.92 -5.56
C CYS A 35 0.38 4.92 -6.48
N ALA A 36 -0.22 6.07 -6.76
CA ALA A 36 0.41 7.12 -7.57
C ALA A 36 1.73 7.65 -6.97
N GLU A 37 1.82 7.72 -5.63
CA GLU A 37 3.06 8.09 -4.94
C GLU A 37 4.09 6.95 -4.93
N LEU A 38 3.63 5.70 -4.82
CA LEU A 38 4.47 4.51 -4.89
C LEU A 38 5.08 4.30 -6.28
N GLU A 39 4.37 4.63 -7.36
CA GLU A 39 4.94 4.64 -8.72
C GLU A 39 6.14 5.59 -8.84
N LYS A 40 6.13 6.72 -8.12
CA LYS A 40 7.22 7.70 -8.09
C LYS A 40 8.32 7.31 -7.10
N ASN A 41 7.95 6.76 -5.95
CA ASN A 41 8.85 6.36 -4.88
C ASN A 41 8.46 4.99 -4.31
N PRO A 42 8.91 3.89 -4.93
CA PRO A 42 8.57 2.52 -4.50
C PRO A 42 9.04 2.20 -3.07
N THR A 43 10.06 2.91 -2.59
CA THR A 43 10.66 2.72 -1.27
C THR A 43 10.10 3.66 -0.19
N LEU A 44 8.94 4.30 -0.44
CA LEU A 44 8.26 5.16 0.53
C LEU A 44 7.94 4.41 1.84
N GLY A 45 7.54 3.15 1.74
CA GLY A 45 7.26 2.29 2.88
C GLY A 45 8.51 1.81 3.60
N ARG A 46 8.33 1.32 4.83
CA ARG A 46 9.40 0.66 5.58
C ARG A 46 9.51 -0.80 5.14
N PRO A 47 10.71 -1.33 4.92
CA PRO A 47 10.88 -2.75 4.61
C PRO A 47 10.42 -3.59 5.80
N ALA A 48 9.53 -4.54 5.55
CA ALA A 48 9.12 -5.53 6.53
C ALA A 48 10.19 -6.63 6.63
N ARG A 49 10.54 -7.03 7.85
CA ARG A 49 11.58 -8.07 8.07
C ARG A 49 11.19 -9.46 7.54
N SER A 50 9.89 -9.70 7.33
CA SER A 50 9.41 -10.95 6.72
C SER A 50 9.36 -10.76 5.20
N ALA A 51 10.41 -11.19 4.51
CA ALA A 51 10.37 -11.44 3.07
C ALA A 51 9.94 -12.90 2.87
N VAL A 52 8.71 -13.15 2.44
CA VAL A 52 8.29 -14.51 2.06
C VAL A 52 8.86 -14.78 0.67
N GLY A 53 9.66 -15.83 0.52
CA GLY A 53 10.12 -16.31 -0.79
C GLY A 53 11.04 -15.34 -1.56
N GLY A 54 11.83 -14.51 -0.89
CA GLY A 54 12.75 -13.55 -1.55
C GLY A 54 12.11 -12.24 -2.01
N MET A 55 10.79 -12.07 -1.83
CA MET A 55 10.05 -10.87 -2.17
C MET A 55 10.27 -9.76 -1.12
N LYS A 56 10.60 -8.54 -1.56
CA LYS A 56 10.74 -7.40 -0.65
C LYS A 56 9.37 -6.83 -0.31
N LEU A 57 8.92 -7.13 0.91
CA LEU A 57 7.70 -6.57 1.47
C LEU A 57 7.97 -5.21 2.09
N TYR A 58 7.10 -4.25 1.80
CA TYR A 58 7.12 -2.91 2.35
C TYR A 58 5.79 -2.64 3.04
N THR A 59 5.84 -1.84 4.09
CA THR A 59 4.65 -1.41 4.83
C THR A 59 4.66 0.09 4.97
N THR A 60 3.55 0.72 4.60
CA THR A 60 3.33 2.15 4.74
C THR A 60 2.02 2.42 5.47
N ARG A 61 1.94 3.59 6.10
CA ARG A 61 0.77 4.01 6.88
C ARG A 61 0.13 5.21 6.19
N ILE A 62 -1.18 5.12 6.00
CA ILE A 62 -2.02 6.24 5.60
C ILE A 62 -2.67 6.76 6.87
N GLU A 63 -2.43 8.04 7.19
CA GLU A 63 -3.08 8.67 8.33
C GLU A 63 -4.60 8.76 8.11
N GLY A 64 -5.33 8.53 9.20
CA GLY A 64 -6.77 8.68 9.21
C GLY A 64 -7.16 10.16 9.07
N THR A 65 -8.35 10.39 8.55
CA THR A 65 -9.01 11.71 8.58
C THR A 65 -10.31 11.56 9.35
N GLY A 66 -10.99 12.65 9.68
CA GLY A 66 -12.29 12.59 10.39
C GLY A 66 -13.35 11.73 9.68
N THR A 67 -13.14 11.38 8.41
CA THR A 67 -14.02 10.56 7.58
C THR A 67 -13.46 9.17 7.24
N ARG A 68 -12.20 8.86 7.56
CA ARG A 68 -11.58 7.56 7.24
C ARG A 68 -10.63 7.08 8.34
N PRO A 69 -10.64 5.79 8.69
CA PRO A 69 -9.69 5.26 9.66
C PRO A 69 -8.25 5.38 9.15
N ALA A 70 -7.28 5.40 10.06
CA ALA A 70 -5.89 5.21 9.69
C ALA A 70 -5.69 3.80 9.13
N LEU A 71 -4.88 3.67 8.08
CA LEU A 71 -4.67 2.40 7.36
C LEU A 71 -3.20 2.03 7.38
N THR A 72 -2.94 0.74 7.51
CA THR A 72 -1.65 0.12 7.20
C THR A 72 -1.79 -0.61 5.88
N VAL A 73 -0.92 -0.25 4.93
CA VAL A 73 -0.88 -0.84 3.59
C VAL A 73 0.43 -1.59 3.44
N THR A 74 0.33 -2.89 3.18
CA THR A 74 1.47 -3.75 2.89
C THR A 74 1.48 -4.06 1.41
N TYR A 75 2.62 -3.81 0.78
CA TYR A 75 2.84 -4.02 -0.64
C TYR A 75 4.15 -4.75 -0.90
N VAL A 76 4.20 -5.46 -2.01
CA VAL A 76 5.43 -6.06 -2.52
C VAL A 76 5.98 -5.11 -3.58
N TYR A 77 7.27 -4.83 -3.54
CA TYR A 77 7.98 -4.21 -4.66
C TYR A 77 8.96 -5.23 -5.22
N ASP A 78 8.66 -5.74 -6.40
CA ASP A 78 9.51 -6.63 -7.15
C ASP A 78 10.05 -5.89 -8.38
N ALA A 79 11.36 -5.81 -8.51
CA ALA A 79 12.00 -5.13 -9.63
C ALA A 79 13.03 -6.09 -10.24
N PRO A 80 12.58 -7.11 -10.99
CA PRO A 80 13.49 -7.93 -11.78
C PRO A 80 13.98 -7.09 -12.98
N PRO A 81 15.29 -6.90 -13.18
CA PRO A 81 15.78 -6.33 -14.42
C PRO A 81 15.49 -7.31 -15.58
N PRO A 82 15.06 -6.86 -16.78
CA PRO A 82 14.96 -5.49 -17.29
C PRO A 82 13.52 -4.92 -17.34
N GLU A 83 12.61 -5.37 -16.47
CA GLU A 83 11.20 -4.94 -16.50
C GLU A 83 10.94 -3.75 -15.56
N PRO A 84 9.94 -2.90 -15.85
CA PRO A 84 9.50 -1.88 -14.92
C PRO A 84 9.13 -2.52 -13.57
N GLY A 85 9.63 -1.96 -12.48
CA GLY A 85 9.36 -2.50 -11.15
C GLY A 85 7.85 -2.59 -10.88
N LEU A 86 7.38 -3.74 -10.39
CA LEU A 86 5.96 -3.95 -10.09
C LEU A 86 5.71 -3.76 -8.61
N ILE A 87 4.74 -2.92 -8.28
CA ILE A 87 4.24 -2.74 -6.92
C ILE A 87 2.88 -3.41 -6.81
N ARG A 88 2.73 -4.36 -5.88
CA ARG A 88 1.46 -5.06 -5.63
C ARG A 88 1.00 -4.80 -4.22
N VAL A 89 -0.10 -4.06 -4.06
CA VAL A 89 -0.75 -3.88 -2.75
C VAL A 89 -1.47 -5.18 -2.38
N ALA A 90 -0.91 -5.89 -1.41
CA ALA A 90 -1.37 -7.22 -0.99
C ALA A 90 -2.34 -7.16 0.19
N LEU A 91 -2.14 -6.21 1.12
CA LEU A 91 -2.93 -6.13 2.34
C LEU A 91 -3.22 -4.68 2.72
N VAL A 92 -4.47 -4.41 3.09
CA VAL A 92 -4.91 -3.14 3.67
C VAL A 92 -5.65 -3.45 4.96
N SER A 93 -5.15 -2.92 6.08
CA SER A 93 -5.75 -3.13 7.40
C SER A 93 -5.91 -1.81 8.13
N PRO A 94 -7.00 -1.61 8.89
CA PRO A 94 -7.10 -0.46 9.77
C PRO A 94 -6.00 -0.54 10.83
N VAL A 95 -5.42 0.60 11.20
CA VAL A 95 -4.56 0.68 12.38
C VAL A 95 -5.46 0.52 13.59
N HIS A 96 -5.30 -0.58 14.32
CA HIS A 96 -5.87 -0.67 15.67
C HIS A 96 -5.10 0.31 16.55
N PHE A 97 -5.71 1.45 16.85
CA PHE A 97 -5.34 2.18 18.04
C PHE A 97 -5.77 1.30 19.22
N ALA A 98 -4.80 0.72 19.92
CA ALA A 98 -4.99 0.39 21.33
C ALA A 98 -5.05 1.73 22.09
N GLY A 99 -6.11 2.49 21.88
CA GLY A 99 -6.47 3.62 22.72
C GLY A 99 -6.96 3.02 24.02
N GLY A 100 -6.09 2.99 25.03
CA GLY A 100 -6.48 2.66 26.38
C GLY A 100 -7.64 3.56 26.82
N ASP A 101 -8.74 2.91 27.16
CA ASP A 101 -9.62 3.24 28.28
C ASP A 101 -9.54 4.70 28.76
N THR A 102 -10.38 5.56 28.20
CA THR A 102 -10.82 6.76 28.94
C THR A 102 -11.87 6.30 29.95
N GLY A 103 -11.39 5.82 31.10
CA GLY A 103 -12.21 5.69 32.30
C GLY A 103 -12.72 7.07 32.72
N PHE A 104 -14.04 7.17 32.85
CA PHE A 104 -14.76 8.29 33.43
C PHE A 104 -14.42 8.48 34.92
#